data_AF-A0A939VQH2-F1
#
_entry.id   AF-A0A939VQH2-F1
#
_cell.length_a   1.000
_cell.length_b   1.000
_cell.length_c   1.000
_cell.angle_alpha   90.00
_cell.angle_beta   90.00
_cell.angle_gamma   90.00
#
_symmetry.space_group_name_H-M   'P 1'
#
loop_
_entity.id
_entity.type
_entity.pdbx_description
1 polymer ?
#
loop_
_entity_poly.entity_id
_entity_poly.type
_entity_poly.pdbx_seq_one_letter_code
_entity_poly.pdbx_strand_id
1 'polypeptide(L)'
;REFQNQTDDVLMSDGDIESVDVEGAIAADYKPLGITSSDRYELFKVMKKWEYTGDEFKEVLKTTEKALYKDRPQDEAALDQEMKASLSSQGMDWDIVTEQILHYFLYIYFCGSAYDEYYYGQAQLAVAACLHIKDFAMAHFKTHGAISTEDVIYFTYLYARELEHLVPNVLATERYMDEHPLIEA
;
A
#
# COMPACT_ATOMS: atom_id res chain seq x y z
N ARG A 1 -9.89 -18.80 -0.86
CA ARG A 1 -9.45 -20.13 -0.42
C ARG A 1 -9.46 -21.15 -1.56
N GLU A 2 -10.52 -21.26 -2.37
CA GLU A 2 -10.53 -22.20 -3.52
C GLU A 2 -9.45 -21.89 -4.56
N PHE A 3 -9.33 -20.64 -5.01
CA PHE A 3 -8.25 -20.21 -5.90
C PHE A 3 -6.84 -20.40 -5.30
N GLN A 4 -6.66 -20.08 -4.02
CA GLN A 4 -5.39 -20.32 -3.31
C GLN A 4 -5.03 -21.80 -3.30
N ASN A 5 -5.98 -22.69 -2.99
CA ASN A 5 -5.75 -24.13 -2.98
C ASN A 5 -5.41 -24.68 -4.38
N GLN A 6 -6.05 -24.17 -5.44
CA GLN A 6 -5.72 -24.52 -6.83
C GLN A 6 -4.31 -24.04 -7.20
N THR A 7 -3.96 -22.81 -6.79
CA THR A 7 -2.65 -22.23 -7.04
C THR A 7 -1.55 -22.98 -6.30
N ASP A 8 -1.78 -23.32 -5.03
CA ASP A 8 -0.86 -24.11 -4.20
C ASP A 8 -0.69 -25.53 -4.77
N ASP A 9 -1.75 -26.16 -5.31
CA ASP A 9 -1.66 -27.47 -5.99
C ASP A 9 -0.84 -27.39 -7.29
N VAL A 10 -0.96 -26.31 -8.06
CA VAL A 10 -0.14 -26.11 -9.27
C VAL A 10 1.32 -25.76 -8.94
N LEU A 11 1.55 -24.93 -7.91
CA LEU A 11 2.89 -24.46 -7.57
C LEU A 11 3.70 -25.46 -6.74
N MET A 12 3.03 -26.20 -5.84
CA MET A 12 3.68 -27.09 -4.87
C MET A 12 3.48 -28.58 -5.17
N SER A 13 2.79 -28.89 -6.26
CA SER A 13 2.38 -30.23 -6.68
C SER A 13 2.46 -30.33 -8.23
N ASP A 14 2.08 -31.47 -8.81
CA ASP A 14 2.06 -31.68 -10.27
C ASP A 14 0.74 -31.16 -10.91
N GLY A 15 0.10 -30.16 -10.29
CA GLY A 15 -1.15 -29.57 -10.77
C GLY A 15 -1.01 -28.93 -12.15
N ASP A 16 -2.04 -29.06 -12.99
CA ASP A 16 -2.07 -28.44 -14.31
C ASP A 16 -2.38 -26.93 -14.18
N ILE A 17 -1.54 -26.06 -14.75
CA ILE A 17 -1.75 -24.61 -14.72
C ILE A 17 -3.08 -24.21 -15.39
N GLU A 18 -3.53 -24.96 -16.39
CA GLU A 18 -4.80 -24.73 -17.08
C GLU A 18 -6.03 -25.09 -16.22
N SER A 19 -5.81 -25.73 -15.06
CA SER A 19 -6.88 -26.06 -14.10
C SER A 19 -7.20 -24.92 -13.14
N VAL A 20 -6.40 -23.85 -13.13
CA VAL A 20 -6.63 -22.66 -12.30
C VAL A 20 -7.73 -21.81 -12.91
N ASP A 21 -8.82 -21.59 -12.17
CA ASP A 21 -9.93 -20.76 -12.62
C ASP A 21 -9.61 -19.27 -12.47
N VAL A 22 -8.80 -18.75 -13.40
CA VAL A 22 -8.39 -17.33 -13.42
C VAL A 22 -9.58 -16.41 -13.66
N GLU A 23 -10.52 -16.79 -14.55
CA GLU A 23 -11.71 -15.98 -14.83
C GLU A 23 -12.62 -15.88 -13.59
N GLY A 24 -12.86 -16.99 -12.90
CA GLY A 24 -13.59 -17.01 -11.65
C GLY A 24 -12.90 -16.23 -10.55
N ALA A 25 -11.56 -16.25 -10.48
CA ALA A 25 -10.78 -15.44 -9.55
C ALA A 25 -10.87 -13.94 -9.84
N ILE A 26 -10.88 -13.53 -11.12
CA ILE A 26 -11.04 -12.12 -11.51
C ILE A 26 -12.48 -11.66 -11.25
N ALA A 27 -13.47 -12.52 -11.49
CA ALA A 27 -14.88 -12.23 -11.30
C ALA A 27 -15.36 -12.37 -9.84
N ALA A 28 -14.52 -12.88 -8.95
CA ALA A 28 -14.85 -13.05 -7.54
C ALA A 28 -15.01 -11.71 -6.84
N ASP A 29 -16.11 -11.55 -6.11
CA ASP A 29 -16.26 -10.44 -5.18
C ASP A 29 -15.37 -10.67 -3.95
N TYR A 30 -14.28 -9.90 -3.87
CA TYR A 30 -13.41 -9.92 -2.70
C TYR A 30 -14.00 -9.03 -1.59
N LYS A 31 -14.09 -9.59 -0.38
CA LYS A 31 -14.39 -8.79 0.81
C LYS A 31 -13.31 -7.72 0.99
N PRO A 32 -13.66 -6.47 1.33
CA PRO A 32 -12.67 -5.46 1.70
C PRO A 32 -11.75 -5.97 2.80
N LEU A 33 -10.46 -5.60 2.74
CA LEU A 33 -9.42 -6.05 3.67
C LEU A 33 -9.72 -5.76 5.15
N GLY A 34 -10.69 -4.89 5.44
CA GLY A 34 -11.11 -4.60 6.81
C GLY A 34 -10.07 -3.86 7.64
N ILE A 35 -9.05 -3.30 7.00
CA ILE A 35 -7.94 -2.59 7.63
C ILE A 35 -8.47 -1.33 8.34
N THR A 36 -8.31 -1.28 9.65
CA THR A 36 -8.76 -0.15 10.48
C THR A 36 -7.71 0.96 10.51
N SER A 37 -8.10 2.16 10.93
CA SER A 37 -7.18 3.28 11.17
C SER A 37 -6.09 2.91 12.22
N SER A 38 -6.41 2.01 13.16
CA SER A 38 -5.44 1.49 14.12
C SER A 38 -4.39 0.61 13.43
N ASP A 39 -4.81 -0.31 12.56
CA ASP A 39 -3.90 -1.20 11.82
C ASP A 39 -2.99 -0.39 10.90
N ARG A 40 -3.55 0.61 10.21
CA ARG A 40 -2.76 1.55 9.39
C ARG A 40 -1.74 2.31 10.23
N TYR A 41 -2.08 2.70 11.46
CA TYR A 41 -1.12 3.40 12.32
C TYR A 41 0.01 2.48 12.82
N GLU A 42 -0.27 1.22 13.12
CA GLU A 42 0.76 0.25 13.47
C GLU A 42 1.73 0.04 12.30
N LEU A 43 1.20 -0.12 11.09
CA LEU A 43 1.96 -0.20 9.85
C LEU A 43 2.78 1.08 9.59
N PHE A 44 2.19 2.25 9.78
CA PHE A 44 2.86 3.54 9.64
C PHE A 44 4.08 3.69 10.57
N LYS A 45 4.01 3.13 11.78
CA LYS A 45 5.14 3.16 12.73
C LYS A 45 6.35 2.35 12.26
N VAL A 46 6.20 1.45 11.29
CA VAL A 46 7.32 0.75 10.67
C VAL A 46 8.20 1.73 9.90
N MET A 47 7.60 2.61 9.10
CA MET A 47 8.33 3.65 8.36
C MET A 47 9.14 4.55 9.27
N LYS A 48 8.68 4.78 10.51
CA LYS A 48 9.40 5.62 11.49
C LYS A 48 10.78 5.07 11.86
N LYS A 49 11.01 3.78 11.63
CA LYS A 49 12.27 3.07 11.91
C LYS A 49 13.20 3.03 10.69
N TRP A 50 12.75 3.49 9.53
CA TRP A 50 13.56 3.54 8.33
C TRP A 50 14.71 4.54 8.47
N GLU A 51 15.78 4.26 7.76
CA GLU A 51 16.83 5.24 7.53
C GLU A 51 16.46 6.08 6.31
N TYR A 52 16.43 7.40 6.49
CA TYR A 52 15.96 8.35 5.48
C TYR A 52 17.13 9.05 4.79
N THR A 53 16.98 9.31 3.50
CA THR A 53 17.90 10.09 2.67
C THR A 53 17.84 11.59 2.96
N GLY A 54 16.73 12.10 3.52
CA GLY A 54 16.50 13.53 3.72
C GLY A 54 15.45 13.85 4.79
N ASP A 55 15.32 15.15 5.09
CA ASP A 55 14.36 15.64 6.09
C ASP A 55 12.94 15.80 5.53
N GLU A 56 12.77 15.82 4.20
CA GLU A 56 11.45 16.02 3.58
C GLU A 56 10.48 14.89 3.96
N PHE A 57 10.95 13.65 3.95
CA PHE A 57 10.13 12.50 4.35
C PHE A 57 9.77 12.55 5.83
N LYS A 58 10.67 13.02 6.70
CA LYS A 58 10.39 13.18 8.14
C LYS A 58 9.26 14.18 8.38
N GLU A 59 9.23 15.28 7.62
CA GLU A 59 8.14 16.25 7.72
C GLU A 59 6.81 15.71 7.17
N VAL A 60 6.84 14.88 6.12
CA VAL A 60 5.65 14.15 5.63
C VAL A 60 5.13 13.19 6.72
N LEU A 61 6.00 12.38 7.34
CA LEU A 61 5.62 11.49 8.43
C LEU A 61 5.04 12.25 9.62
N LYS A 62 5.68 13.34 10.04
CA LYS A 62 5.23 14.16 11.16
C LYS A 62 3.87 14.81 10.89
N THR A 63 3.67 15.33 9.67
CA THR A 63 2.40 15.92 9.24
C THR A 63 1.30 14.85 9.21
N THR A 64 1.59 13.69 8.64
CA THR A 64 0.66 12.55 8.57
C THR A 64 0.27 12.05 9.95
N GLU A 65 1.26 11.81 10.82
CA GLU A 65 1.03 11.32 12.17
C GLU A 65 0.16 12.27 12.98
N LYS A 66 0.43 13.58 12.86
CA LYS A 66 -0.39 14.60 13.50
C LYS A 66 -1.79 14.61 12.92
N ALA A 67 -1.92 14.76 11.60
CA ALA A 67 -3.20 15.03 10.95
C ALA A 67 -4.18 13.85 11.01
N LEU A 68 -3.71 12.62 10.80
CA LEU A 68 -4.57 11.44 10.68
C LEU A 68 -4.64 10.58 11.94
N TYR A 69 -3.53 10.38 12.67
CA TYR A 69 -3.53 9.42 13.79
C TYR A 69 -3.67 10.07 15.17
N LYS A 70 -3.13 11.28 15.37
CA LYS A 70 -3.25 12.03 16.63
C LYS A 70 -4.48 12.92 16.69
N ASP A 71 -4.61 13.84 15.75
CA ASP A 71 -5.75 14.78 15.72
C ASP A 71 -7.03 14.07 15.29
N ARG A 72 -6.90 13.04 14.44
CA ARG A 72 -7.93 12.19 13.82
C ARG A 72 -9.04 12.98 13.09
N PRO A 73 -9.35 12.65 11.83
CA PRO A 73 -10.53 13.23 11.20
C PRO A 73 -11.81 12.80 11.95
N GLN A 74 -12.79 13.70 12.04
CA GLN A 74 -14.10 13.37 12.60
C GLN A 74 -14.81 12.33 11.72
N ASP A 75 -14.66 12.47 10.41
CA ASP A 75 -15.14 11.54 9.40
C ASP A 75 -14.01 11.31 8.38
N GLU A 76 -13.34 10.17 8.52
CA GLU A 76 -12.24 9.78 7.64
C GLU A 76 -12.72 9.45 6.22
N ALA A 77 -13.93 8.89 6.10
CA ALA A 77 -14.50 8.52 4.82
C ALA A 77 -14.91 9.76 4.01
N ALA A 78 -15.48 10.76 4.67
CA ALA A 78 -15.76 12.05 4.04
C ALA A 78 -14.47 12.75 3.58
N LEU A 79 -13.42 12.75 4.41
CA LEU A 79 -12.11 13.31 4.03
C LEU A 79 -11.52 12.62 2.79
N ASP A 80 -11.59 11.29 2.74
CA ASP A 80 -11.16 10.51 1.57
C ASP A 80 -11.96 10.88 0.31
N GLN A 81 -13.29 10.95 0.42
CA GLN A 81 -14.15 11.30 -0.71
C GLN A 81 -13.88 12.73 -1.22
N GLU A 82 -13.71 13.69 -0.32
CA GLU A 82 -13.40 15.09 -0.68
C GLU A 82 -12.03 15.21 -1.35
N MET A 83 -11.01 14.52 -0.82
CA MET A 83 -9.69 14.46 -1.44
C MET A 83 -9.76 13.86 -2.85
N LYS A 84 -10.44 12.71 -3.00
CA LYS A 84 -10.62 12.05 -4.31
C LYS A 84 -11.37 12.95 -5.29
N ALA A 85 -12.42 13.64 -4.86
CA ALA A 85 -13.16 14.58 -5.70
C ALA A 85 -12.30 15.78 -6.14
N SER A 86 -11.45 16.30 -5.24
CA SER A 86 -10.48 17.36 -5.55
C SER A 86 -9.49 16.92 -6.64
N LEU A 87 -8.94 15.71 -6.55
CA LEU A 87 -8.04 15.15 -7.55
C LEU A 87 -8.75 14.84 -8.88
N SER A 88 -9.97 14.30 -8.81
CA SER A 88 -10.80 14.00 -10.00
C SER A 88 -11.09 15.27 -10.82
N SER A 89 -11.34 16.40 -10.14
CA SER A 89 -11.53 17.70 -10.80
C SER A 89 -10.29 18.19 -11.58
N GLN A 90 -9.11 17.63 -11.28
CA GLN A 90 -7.84 17.91 -11.96
C GLN A 90 -7.51 16.84 -13.01
N GLY A 91 -8.42 15.90 -13.27
CA GLY A 91 -8.22 14.80 -14.23
C GLY A 91 -7.47 13.60 -13.66
N MET A 92 -7.28 13.53 -12.34
CA MET A 92 -6.66 12.38 -11.66
C MET A 92 -7.72 11.54 -10.97
N ASP A 93 -7.98 10.34 -11.50
CA ASP A 93 -8.80 9.33 -10.82
C ASP A 93 -7.94 8.56 -9.80
N TRP A 94 -8.33 8.62 -8.52
CA TRP A 94 -7.58 7.99 -7.44
C TRP A 94 -7.52 6.47 -7.57
N ASP A 95 -8.57 5.83 -8.07
CA ASP A 95 -8.61 4.37 -8.11
C ASP A 95 -7.67 3.87 -9.23
N ILE A 96 -7.62 4.57 -10.36
CA ILE A 96 -6.61 4.32 -11.42
C ILE A 96 -5.19 4.57 -10.92
N VAL A 97 -4.96 5.69 -10.21
CA VAL A 97 -3.63 5.99 -9.64
C VAL A 97 -3.19 4.93 -8.63
N THR A 98 -4.12 4.48 -7.78
CA THR A 98 -3.84 3.42 -6.80
C THR A 98 -3.46 2.12 -7.50
N GLU A 99 -4.14 1.76 -8.58
CA GLU A 99 -3.79 0.60 -9.41
C GLU A 99 -2.38 0.73 -10.00
N GLN A 100 -2.01 1.91 -10.53
CA GLN A 100 -0.67 2.14 -11.08
C GLN A 100 0.42 2.07 -10.01
N ILE A 101 0.18 2.61 -8.81
CA ILE A 101 1.09 2.51 -7.67
C ILE A 101 1.25 1.04 -7.25
N LEU A 102 0.14 0.31 -7.12
CA LEU A 102 0.15 -1.11 -6.76
C LEU A 102 0.95 -1.92 -7.79
N HIS A 103 0.70 -1.70 -9.08
CA HIS A 103 1.41 -2.36 -10.17
C HIS A 103 2.91 -2.05 -10.13
N TYR A 104 3.32 -0.80 -9.90
CA TYR A 104 4.73 -0.45 -9.74
C TYR A 104 5.40 -1.27 -8.63
N PHE A 105 4.84 -1.27 -7.41
CA PHE A 105 5.44 -1.99 -6.29
C PHE A 105 5.42 -3.50 -6.47
N LEU A 106 4.34 -4.07 -7.04
CA LEU A 106 4.32 -5.49 -7.40
C LEU A 106 5.41 -5.81 -8.43
N TYR A 107 5.54 -5.02 -9.50
CA TYR A 107 6.53 -5.29 -10.54
C TYR A 107 7.97 -5.25 -10.00
N ILE A 108 8.29 -4.30 -9.13
CA ILE A 108 9.64 -4.16 -8.56
C ILE A 108 9.96 -5.29 -7.57
N TYR A 109 9.01 -5.65 -6.70
CA TYR A 109 9.29 -6.52 -5.56
C TYR A 109 8.75 -7.95 -5.71
N PHE A 110 7.55 -8.10 -6.25
CA PHE A 110 6.93 -9.42 -6.43
C PHE A 110 7.73 -10.26 -7.44
N CYS A 111 8.21 -9.67 -8.55
CA CYS A 111 9.06 -10.40 -9.49
C CYS A 111 10.41 -10.85 -8.88
N GLY A 112 10.92 -10.13 -7.87
CA GLY A 112 12.10 -10.53 -7.11
C GLY A 112 11.86 -11.72 -6.19
N SER A 113 10.63 -11.92 -5.71
CA SER A 113 10.28 -13.03 -4.81
C SER A 113 10.36 -14.42 -5.46
N ALA A 114 10.47 -14.52 -6.79
CA ALA A 114 10.71 -15.77 -7.50
C ALA A 114 12.01 -16.48 -7.06
N TYR A 115 12.96 -15.74 -6.50
CA TYR A 115 14.24 -16.28 -6.04
C TYR A 115 14.23 -16.69 -4.55
N ASP A 116 13.36 -16.07 -3.76
CA ASP A 116 13.43 -16.10 -2.29
C ASP A 116 12.15 -16.68 -1.65
N GLU A 117 11.21 -17.15 -2.48
CA GLU A 117 9.89 -17.73 -2.14
C GLU A 117 8.95 -16.84 -1.32
N TYR A 118 9.27 -15.54 -1.26
CA TYR A 118 8.61 -14.58 -0.38
C TYR A 118 7.45 -13.81 -1.05
N TYR A 119 6.61 -14.52 -1.82
CA TYR A 119 5.60 -13.90 -2.69
C TYR A 119 4.54 -13.09 -1.93
N TYR A 120 4.06 -13.64 -0.80
CA TYR A 120 2.95 -13.06 -0.05
C TYR A 120 3.33 -11.75 0.64
N GLY A 121 4.48 -11.71 1.33
CA GLY A 121 4.94 -10.50 2.00
C GLY A 121 5.25 -9.36 1.02
N GLN A 122 5.74 -9.67 -0.19
CA GLN A 122 5.93 -8.65 -1.23
C GLN A 122 4.61 -8.07 -1.75
N ALA A 123 3.60 -8.92 -1.95
CA ALA A 123 2.27 -8.44 -2.34
C ALA A 123 1.66 -7.54 -1.25
N GLN A 124 1.85 -7.91 0.02
CA GLN A 124 1.40 -7.11 1.16
C GLN A 124 2.17 -5.79 1.27
N LEU A 125 3.46 -5.78 0.99
CA LEU A 125 4.28 -4.56 0.92
C LEU A 125 3.75 -3.59 -0.14
N ALA A 126 3.34 -4.08 -1.32
CA ALA A 126 2.74 -3.26 -2.37
C ALA A 126 1.41 -2.63 -1.91
N VAL A 127 0.58 -3.39 -1.19
CA VAL A 127 -0.66 -2.86 -0.57
C VAL A 127 -0.33 -1.82 0.51
N ALA A 128 0.67 -2.09 1.37
CA ALA A 128 1.13 -1.16 2.40
C ALA A 128 1.60 0.17 1.80
N ALA A 129 2.33 0.13 0.69
CA ALA A 129 2.74 1.33 -0.04
C ALA A 129 1.55 2.17 -0.50
N CYS A 130 0.51 1.55 -1.07
CA CYS A 130 -0.71 2.24 -1.47
C CYS A 130 -1.41 2.91 -0.28
N LEU A 131 -1.50 2.22 0.87
CA LEU A 131 -2.11 2.75 2.09
C LEU A 131 -1.33 3.95 2.64
N HIS A 132 0.01 3.87 2.68
CA HIS A 132 0.86 4.95 3.15
C HIS A 132 0.76 6.20 2.26
N ILE A 133 0.83 6.03 0.94
CA ILE A 133 0.72 7.16 0.00
C ILE A 133 -0.66 7.81 0.09
N LYS A 134 -1.73 7.01 0.28
CA LYS A 134 -3.07 7.54 0.55
C LYS A 134 -3.11 8.36 1.84
N ASP A 135 -2.55 7.83 2.93
CA ASP A 135 -2.52 8.53 4.22
C ASP A 135 -1.69 9.83 4.11
N PHE A 136 -0.60 9.86 3.32
CA PHE A 136 0.14 11.10 3.04
C PHE A 136 -0.72 12.14 2.29
N ALA A 137 -1.41 11.71 1.24
CA ALA A 137 -2.31 12.55 0.46
C ALA A 137 -3.45 13.12 1.31
N MET A 138 -4.13 12.27 2.09
CA MET A 138 -5.22 12.68 2.98
C MET A 138 -4.73 13.64 4.08
N ALA A 139 -3.57 13.38 4.66
CA ALA A 139 -2.96 14.27 5.65
C ALA A 139 -2.61 15.63 5.06
N HIS A 140 -2.03 15.66 3.86
CA HIS A 140 -1.70 16.89 3.16
C HIS A 140 -2.96 17.69 2.86
N PHE A 141 -3.99 17.04 2.30
CA PHE A 141 -5.28 17.67 1.99
C PHE A 141 -5.94 18.24 3.25
N LYS A 142 -6.00 17.47 4.35
CA LYS A 142 -6.53 17.95 5.64
C LYS A 142 -5.75 19.15 6.19
N THR A 143 -4.44 19.19 5.99
CA THR A 143 -3.57 20.23 6.56
C THR A 143 -3.61 21.53 5.76
N HIS A 144 -3.69 21.44 4.43
CA HIS A 144 -3.57 22.59 3.53
C HIS A 144 -4.90 23.00 2.89
N GLY A 145 -5.93 22.16 2.96
CA GLY A 145 -7.25 22.39 2.34
C GLY A 145 -7.27 22.18 0.82
N ALA A 146 -6.16 21.74 0.24
CA ALA A 146 -6.02 21.45 -1.18
C ALA A 146 -4.97 20.35 -1.38
N ILE A 147 -5.05 19.68 -2.53
CA ILE A 147 -4.07 18.69 -2.99
C ILE A 147 -4.03 18.72 -4.51
N SER A 148 -2.84 18.60 -5.08
CA SER A 148 -2.60 18.55 -6.52
C SER A 148 -2.11 17.18 -6.98
N THR A 149 -2.18 16.95 -8.29
CA THR A 149 -1.54 15.80 -8.95
C THR A 149 -0.05 15.73 -8.62
N GLU A 150 0.63 16.88 -8.61
CA GLU A 150 2.06 16.99 -8.29
C GLU A 150 2.37 16.55 -6.85
N ASP A 151 1.48 16.82 -5.89
CA ASP A 151 1.65 16.36 -4.51
C ASP A 151 1.60 14.83 -4.41
N VAL A 152 0.65 14.19 -5.12
CA VAL A 152 0.53 12.72 -5.14
C VAL A 152 1.77 12.09 -5.80
N ILE A 153 2.25 12.66 -6.92
CA ILE A 153 3.49 12.23 -7.57
C ILE A 153 4.67 12.38 -6.60
N TYR A 154 4.76 13.51 -5.91
CA TYR A 154 5.83 13.78 -4.95
C TYR A 154 5.84 12.80 -3.78
N PHE A 155 4.67 12.50 -3.19
CA PHE A 155 4.55 11.51 -2.11
C PHE A 155 4.92 10.10 -2.58
N THR A 156 4.51 9.72 -3.78
CA THR A 156 4.85 8.43 -4.38
C THR A 156 6.35 8.32 -4.59
N TYR A 157 6.97 9.35 -5.18
CA TYR A 157 8.42 9.43 -5.38
C TYR A 157 9.17 9.36 -4.05
N LEU A 158 8.78 10.16 -3.05
CA LEU A 158 9.45 10.16 -1.75
C LEU A 158 9.35 8.79 -1.08
N TYR A 159 8.16 8.18 -1.10
CA TYR A 159 7.95 6.86 -0.51
C TYR A 159 8.86 5.81 -1.18
N ALA A 160 8.84 5.73 -2.52
CA ALA A 160 9.67 4.80 -3.26
C ALA A 160 11.16 5.05 -2.98
N ARG A 161 11.60 6.31 -3.02
CA ARG A 161 12.98 6.70 -2.71
C ARG A 161 13.43 6.22 -1.34
N GLU A 162 12.65 6.47 -0.29
CA GLU A 162 13.05 6.07 1.07
C GLU A 162 12.98 4.55 1.27
N LEU A 163 11.97 3.89 0.72
CA LEU A 163 11.84 2.44 0.82
C LEU A 163 13.01 1.73 0.09
N GLU A 164 13.30 2.16 -1.14
CA GLU A 164 14.31 1.56 -2.02
C GLU A 164 15.74 2.02 -1.70
N HIS A 165 15.90 3.07 -0.90
CA HIS A 165 17.22 3.60 -0.55
C HIS A 165 18.11 2.54 0.09
N LEU A 166 17.53 1.72 0.98
CA LEU A 166 18.24 0.76 1.79
C LEU A 166 17.44 -0.54 1.90
N VAL A 167 18.08 -1.66 1.54
CA VAL A 167 17.54 -3.02 1.74
C VAL A 167 16.95 -3.20 3.15
N PRO A 168 17.58 -2.71 4.25
CA PRO A 168 16.96 -2.72 5.58
C PRO A 168 15.54 -2.13 5.70
N ASN A 169 15.19 -1.09 4.93
CA ASN A 169 13.84 -0.48 5.00
C ASN A 169 12.79 -1.42 4.40
N VAL A 170 13.13 -2.04 3.27
CA VAL A 170 12.34 -3.10 2.63
C VAL A 170 12.16 -4.27 3.61
N LEU A 171 13.26 -4.83 4.11
CA LEU A 171 13.23 -5.97 5.04
C LEU A 171 12.47 -5.67 6.34
N ALA A 172 12.54 -4.45 6.87
CA ALA A 172 11.79 -4.05 8.05
C ALA A 172 10.27 -4.06 7.80
N THR A 173 9.86 -3.71 6.58
CA THR A 173 8.46 -3.70 6.14
C THR A 173 7.95 -5.12 5.92
N GLU A 174 8.72 -5.94 5.20
CA GLU A 174 8.44 -7.35 4.98
C GLU A 174 8.27 -8.12 6.29
N ARG A 175 9.24 -8.04 7.20
CA ARG A 175 9.16 -8.71 8.51
C ARG A 175 7.91 -8.33 9.29
N TYR A 176 7.49 -7.07 9.19
CA TYR A 176 6.26 -6.64 9.85
C TYR A 176 5.01 -7.25 9.19
N MET A 177 4.99 -7.38 7.85
CA MET A 177 3.91 -8.05 7.11
C MET A 177 3.83 -9.55 7.44
N ASP A 178 4.96 -10.23 7.63
CA ASP A 178 4.98 -11.63 8.09
C ASP A 178 4.35 -11.82 9.45
N GLU A 179 4.72 -10.97 10.40
CA GLU A 179 4.23 -11.05 11.77
C GLU A 179 2.77 -10.59 11.89
N HIS A 180 2.33 -9.71 10.99
CA HIS A 180 1.02 -9.05 11.02
C HIS A 180 0.39 -9.02 9.61
N PRO A 181 -0.03 -10.17 9.06
CA PRO A 181 -0.52 -10.22 7.70
C PRO A 181 -1.84 -9.44 7.54
N LEU A 182 -1.92 -8.65 6.46
CA LEU A 182 -3.11 -7.86 6.10
C LEU A 182 -4.34 -8.71 5.75
N ILE A 183 -4.13 -9.98 5.38
CA ILE A 183 -5.19 -10.96 5.14
C ILE A 183 -4.85 -12.19 5.97
N GLU A 184 -5.78 -12.63 6.82
CA GLU A 184 -5.67 -13.92 7.51
C GLU A 184 -5.93 -15.04 6.49
N ALA A 185 -4.97 -15.96 6.33
CA ALA A 185 -5.09 -17.13 5.45
C ALA A 185 -6.12 -18.16 5.99
#